data_AF-A0A1L7WAG8-F1
#
_entry.id   AF-A0A1L7WAG8-F1
#
_cell.length_a   1.000
_cell.length_b   1.000
_cell.length_c   1.000
_cell.angle_alpha   90.00
_cell.angle_beta   90.00
_cell.angle_gamma   90.00
#
_symmetry.space_group_name_H-M   'P 1'
#
loop_
_entity.id
_entity.type
_entity.pdbx_description
1 polymer ?
#
loop_
_entity_poly.entity_id
_entity_poly.type
_entity_poly.pdbx_seq_one_letter_code
_entity_poly.pdbx_strand_id
1 'polypeptide(L)'
;MDFPLQYKTFEYKALPSPTSIRLLRPVEQLKSPEAASINGVPLLQFVLEASERNDRPLYDALSYTWGNPKPVRHGLPDEYDTQHKHVIAVNGRLFYVTRNLYEALCRLQEPCRSPEDINKRYKPWNKTRLIQAAEEGNLTLVMRYLEQGADHTCQDKFGETALHYAAENGYPEVVKALLFAGAQPATLDNTNRDPLACCISRKRRQWDETCEILRNWVAQPRGRSHLEASTSGRGVPLWIDAICINQDDIAERNSQVAMMSQIYGSARCVVAWLGEEDDTTNAAFNCLSNIPQPSTAIARSYHNSYARYCDHVRGKVLDVNERPHNLPMSIAEVQAVKSLFTRTWFSRTWVIQEASLAREIDIICGSFHFEWSSIFTLLFMLFGESGSNDILSDGGPPAKFGKAGPNAQILTLFAIRSRTAPNSREAREARKYFLGKDIVNPPCSQLSILALFLLTWDFAVSDGRDKVFALMNVSEPSEGLAADYSKSIAEVFTEMGMTLLRAKGYNKVHDLQGEIVDDLDPSNCYLLFKNLGLHNGR
;
A
#
# COMPACT_ATOMS: atom_id res chain seq x y z
N MET A 1 -31.03 -9.59 3.61
CA MET A 1 -32.00 -8.79 4.38
C MET A 1 -32.26 -7.55 3.55
N ASP A 2 -33.49 -7.34 3.10
CA ASP A 2 -33.86 -6.11 2.40
C ASP A 2 -33.90 -4.98 3.44
N PHE A 3 -32.96 -4.03 3.34
CA PHE A 3 -32.99 -2.81 4.14
C PHE A 3 -33.80 -1.77 3.36
N PRO A 4 -35.02 -1.39 3.79
CA PRO A 4 -35.78 -0.36 3.09
C PRO A 4 -35.00 0.96 3.12
N LEU A 5 -34.79 1.56 1.95
CA LEU A 5 -34.11 2.85 1.81
C LEU A 5 -34.89 3.95 2.54
N GLN A 6 -34.27 4.54 3.55
CA GLN A 6 -34.79 5.69 4.30
C GLN A 6 -34.06 6.96 3.84
N TYR A 7 -34.80 7.94 3.34
CA TYR A 7 -34.31 9.27 2.96
C TYR A 7 -34.02 10.17 4.18
N LYS A 8 -33.45 9.60 5.24
CA LYS A 8 -32.98 10.33 6.42
C LYS A 8 -31.46 10.43 6.38
N THR A 9 -30.92 11.46 7.01
CA THR A 9 -29.49 11.59 7.26
C THR A 9 -28.98 10.37 8.03
N PHE A 10 -27.82 9.87 7.63
CA PHE A 10 -27.14 8.80 8.33
C PHE A 10 -26.81 9.21 9.78
N GLU A 11 -27.00 8.29 10.72
CA GLU A 11 -26.64 8.50 12.13
C GLU A 11 -25.79 7.33 12.58
N TYR A 12 -24.66 7.64 13.23
CA TYR A 12 -23.79 6.64 13.79
C TYR A 12 -24.41 6.01 15.04
N LYS A 13 -24.36 4.68 15.13
CA LYS A 13 -24.56 3.99 16.41
C LYS A 13 -23.28 4.12 17.22
N ALA A 14 -23.39 4.46 18.50
CA ALA A 14 -22.25 4.52 19.42
C ALA A 14 -21.47 3.19 19.40
N LEU A 15 -20.13 3.29 19.46
CA LEU A 15 -19.28 2.11 19.56
C LEU A 15 -19.50 1.42 20.93
N PRO A 16 -19.54 0.07 20.98
CA PRO A 16 -19.71 -0.66 22.24
C PRO A 16 -18.58 -0.41 23.25
N SER A 17 -17.35 -0.23 22.76
CA SER A 17 -16.18 0.08 23.57
C SER A 17 -15.22 1.04 22.83
N PRO A 18 -14.29 1.70 23.55
CA PRO A 18 -13.26 2.54 22.93
C PRO A 18 -12.32 1.79 21.98
N THR A 19 -12.24 0.47 22.08
CA THR A 19 -11.39 -0.39 21.22
C THR A 19 -12.15 -1.02 20.06
N SER A 20 -13.48 -0.86 19.99
CA SER A 20 -14.29 -1.34 18.88
C SER A 20 -14.01 -0.52 17.61
N ILE A 21 -14.17 -1.15 16.45
CA ILE A 21 -14.13 -0.51 15.14
C ILE A 21 -15.43 -0.80 14.39
N ARG A 22 -15.80 0.06 13.43
CA ARG A 22 -16.86 -0.29 12.46
C ARG A 22 -16.23 -0.88 11.21
N LEU A 23 -16.89 -1.87 10.63
CA LEU A 23 -16.50 -2.49 9.37
C LEU A 23 -17.64 -2.36 8.37
N LEU A 24 -17.29 -1.91 7.17
CA LEU A 24 -18.18 -1.69 6.04
C LEU A 24 -18.23 -2.94 5.17
N ARG A 25 -19.41 -3.48 4.93
CA ARG A 25 -19.63 -4.66 4.09
C ARG A 25 -20.50 -4.30 2.89
N PRO A 26 -20.11 -4.63 1.66
CA PRO A 26 -20.99 -4.46 0.51
C PRO A 26 -22.23 -5.36 0.66
N VAL A 27 -23.39 -4.84 0.31
CA VAL A 27 -24.62 -5.63 0.18
C VAL A 27 -24.64 -6.20 -1.23
N GLU A 28 -24.68 -7.53 -1.36
CA GLU A 28 -24.87 -8.16 -2.67
C GLU A 28 -26.16 -7.64 -3.30
N GLN A 29 -26.03 -6.90 -4.41
CA GLN A 29 -27.17 -6.58 -5.23
C GLN A 29 -27.61 -7.87 -5.92
N LEU A 30 -28.77 -8.41 -5.52
CA LEU A 30 -29.50 -9.37 -6.36
C LEU A 30 -29.54 -8.79 -7.77
N LYS A 31 -29.07 -9.53 -8.77
CA LYS A 31 -29.06 -9.17 -10.21
C LYS A 31 -30.48 -8.79 -10.66
N SER A 32 -30.91 -7.60 -10.30
CA SER A 32 -32.20 -7.02 -10.62
C SER A 32 -31.97 -6.05 -11.77
N PRO A 33 -32.81 -6.06 -12.81
CA PRO A 33 -32.61 -5.25 -14.00
C PRO A 33 -32.67 -3.73 -13.79
N GLU A 34 -32.98 -3.28 -12.57
CA GLU A 34 -32.98 -1.87 -12.18
C GLU A 34 -32.01 -1.67 -11.00
N ALA A 35 -30.72 -1.53 -11.30
CA ALA A 35 -29.76 -1.10 -10.28
C ALA A 35 -30.20 0.28 -9.78
N ALA A 36 -30.48 0.39 -8.47
CA ALA A 36 -30.87 1.66 -7.87
C ALA A 36 -29.81 2.72 -8.21
N SER A 37 -30.24 3.86 -8.75
CA SER A 37 -29.35 4.97 -9.10
C SER A 37 -29.97 6.29 -8.65
N ILE A 38 -29.12 7.26 -8.35
CA ILE A 38 -29.51 8.63 -8.03
C ILE A 38 -28.88 9.53 -9.08
N ASN A 39 -29.69 10.27 -9.85
CA ASN A 39 -29.23 11.10 -10.95
C ASN A 39 -28.35 10.36 -11.99
N GLY A 40 -28.66 9.09 -12.26
CA GLY A 40 -27.89 8.25 -13.19
C GLY A 40 -26.58 7.69 -12.63
N VAL A 41 -26.22 8.03 -11.39
CA VAL A 41 -25.07 7.45 -10.68
C VAL A 41 -25.52 6.22 -9.89
N PRO A 42 -24.86 5.05 -10.02
CA PRO A 42 -25.20 3.85 -9.27
C PRO A 42 -25.22 4.08 -7.75
N LEU A 43 -26.24 3.57 -7.06
CA LEU A 43 -26.33 3.64 -5.61
C LEU A 43 -25.69 2.40 -4.99
N LEU A 44 -24.43 2.54 -4.57
CA LEU A 44 -23.71 1.49 -3.85
C LEU A 44 -24.34 1.29 -2.46
N GLN A 45 -24.55 0.03 -2.07
CA GLN A 45 -25.22 -0.31 -0.81
C GLN A 45 -24.27 -1.06 0.12
N PHE A 46 -24.24 -0.63 1.37
CA PHE A 46 -23.38 -1.18 2.40
C PHE A 46 -24.09 -1.36 3.73
N VAL A 47 -23.55 -2.28 4.53
CA VAL A 47 -23.87 -2.45 5.94
C VAL A 47 -22.65 -2.05 6.75
N LEU A 48 -22.84 -1.21 7.76
CA LEU A 48 -21.81 -0.78 8.69
C LEU A 48 -22.11 -1.35 10.07
N GLU A 49 -21.23 -2.23 10.54
CA GLU A 49 -21.39 -2.97 11.80
C GLU A 49 -20.19 -2.76 12.71
N ALA A 50 -20.44 -2.61 14.01
CA ALA A 50 -19.38 -2.60 15.01
C ALA A 50 -18.81 -4.01 15.19
N SER A 51 -17.50 -4.09 15.36
CA SER A 51 -16.76 -5.31 15.68
C SER A 51 -15.79 -5.01 16.81
N GLU A 52 -15.67 -5.92 17.77
CA GLU A 52 -14.62 -5.81 18.77
C GLU A 52 -13.28 -6.16 18.14
N ARG A 53 -12.27 -5.31 18.35
CA ARG A 53 -10.93 -5.54 17.79
C ARG A 53 -10.26 -6.77 18.40
N ASN A 54 -10.56 -7.06 19.67
CA ASN A 54 -9.99 -8.21 20.39
C ASN A 54 -10.42 -9.56 19.77
N ASP A 55 -11.52 -9.58 19.03
CA ASP A 55 -12.01 -10.75 18.31
C ASP A 55 -11.20 -11.04 17.03
N ARG A 56 -10.22 -10.16 16.70
CA ARG A 56 -9.35 -10.25 15.51
C ARG A 56 -10.15 -10.44 14.22
N PRO A 57 -11.10 -9.54 13.90
CA PRO A 57 -11.88 -9.66 12.68
C PRO A 57 -10.98 -9.62 11.45
N LEU A 58 -11.34 -10.37 10.41
CA LEU A 58 -10.70 -10.27 9.10
C LEU A 58 -11.32 -9.11 8.33
N TYR A 59 -10.48 -8.16 7.92
CA TYR A 59 -10.85 -7.00 7.11
C TYR A 59 -9.65 -6.47 6.33
N ASP A 60 -9.93 -5.73 5.26
CA ASP A 60 -8.96 -4.91 4.55
C ASP A 60 -9.13 -3.43 4.95
N ALA A 61 -8.05 -2.67 5.02
CA ALA A 61 -8.09 -1.24 5.34
C ALA A 61 -7.81 -0.41 4.09
N LEU A 62 -8.71 0.52 3.74
CA LEU A 62 -8.52 1.41 2.60
C LEU A 62 -7.65 2.60 2.99
N SER A 63 -6.52 2.75 2.30
CA SER A 63 -5.64 3.91 2.38
C SER A 63 -5.78 4.72 1.09
N TYR A 64 -6.34 5.92 1.17
CA TYR A 64 -6.63 6.75 -0.01
C TYR A 64 -6.58 8.25 0.29
N THR A 65 -6.29 9.08 -0.71
CA THR A 65 -6.37 10.54 -0.55
C THR A 65 -7.83 11.01 -0.50
N TRP A 66 -8.23 11.73 0.55
CA TRP A 66 -9.61 12.23 0.65
C TRP A 66 -10.03 13.15 -0.51
N GLY A 67 -9.10 13.99 -0.99
CA GLY A 67 -9.27 14.89 -2.13
C GLY A 67 -8.76 14.32 -3.46
N ASN A 68 -8.24 15.19 -4.32
CA ASN A 68 -7.78 14.82 -5.66
C ASN A 68 -6.63 13.78 -5.62
N PRO A 69 -6.79 12.60 -6.24
CA PRO A 69 -5.74 11.59 -6.31
C PRO A 69 -4.60 11.95 -7.28
N LYS A 70 -4.84 12.89 -8.20
CA LYS A 70 -3.90 13.32 -9.25
C LYS A 70 -3.12 14.56 -8.81
N PRO A 71 -1.88 14.76 -9.32
CA PRO A 71 -1.12 15.96 -9.02
C PRO A 71 -1.86 17.23 -9.44
N VAL A 72 -1.74 18.29 -8.63
CA VAL A 72 -2.39 19.59 -8.87
C VAL A 72 -2.00 20.14 -10.24
N ARG A 73 -3.01 20.42 -11.08
CA ARG A 73 -2.83 21.11 -12.37
C ARG A 73 -3.31 22.55 -12.23
N HIS A 74 -2.37 23.49 -12.31
CA HIS A 74 -2.70 24.92 -12.21
C HIS A 74 -3.61 25.35 -13.37
N GLY A 75 -4.71 26.04 -13.05
CA GLY A 75 -5.61 26.65 -14.03
C GLY A 75 -6.77 25.79 -14.54
N LEU A 76 -6.94 24.57 -14.01
CA LEU A 76 -8.12 23.73 -14.30
C LEU A 76 -8.99 23.57 -13.04
N PRO A 77 -10.34 23.48 -13.19
CA PRO A 77 -11.22 23.17 -12.08
C PRO A 77 -10.86 21.81 -11.44
N ASP A 78 -10.87 21.75 -10.10
CA ASP A 78 -10.66 20.49 -9.41
C ASP A 78 -11.96 19.68 -9.36
N GLU A 79 -12.05 18.68 -10.24
CA GLU A 79 -13.21 17.78 -10.27
C GLU A 79 -13.38 16.93 -9.00
N TYR A 80 -12.35 16.89 -8.13
CA TYR A 80 -12.36 16.21 -6.84
C TYR A 80 -12.55 17.19 -5.67
N ASP A 81 -12.99 18.43 -5.94
CA ASP A 81 -13.35 19.38 -4.91
C ASP A 81 -14.32 18.75 -3.89
N THR A 82 -14.16 19.12 -2.62
CA THR A 82 -15.01 18.70 -1.50
C THR A 82 -16.51 18.95 -1.68
N GLN A 83 -16.90 19.84 -2.60
CA GLN A 83 -18.28 20.09 -2.99
C GLN A 83 -18.86 18.98 -3.90
N HIS A 84 -18.01 18.26 -4.64
CA HIS A 84 -18.41 17.15 -5.50
C HIS A 84 -18.54 15.86 -4.70
N LYS A 85 -19.66 15.72 -3.98
CA LYS A 85 -19.99 14.52 -3.19
C LYS A 85 -20.87 13.56 -3.98
N HIS A 86 -20.62 12.27 -3.78
CA HIS A 86 -21.44 11.17 -4.26
C HIS A 86 -22.24 10.56 -3.12
N VAL A 87 -23.36 9.92 -3.45
CA VAL A 87 -24.25 9.32 -2.47
C VAL A 87 -24.12 7.80 -2.52
N ILE A 88 -23.89 7.19 -1.36
CA ILE A 88 -23.99 5.74 -1.13
C ILE A 88 -25.09 5.48 -0.10
N ALA A 89 -25.57 4.25 -0.01
CA ALA A 89 -26.47 3.82 1.05
C ALA A 89 -25.72 3.00 2.10
N VAL A 90 -25.77 3.42 3.36
CA VAL A 90 -25.16 2.71 4.49
C VAL A 90 -26.25 2.41 5.51
N ASN A 91 -26.43 1.12 5.86
CA ASN A 91 -27.51 0.67 6.74
C ASN A 91 -28.91 1.16 6.29
N GLY A 92 -29.12 1.23 4.96
CA GLY A 92 -30.37 1.71 4.36
C GLY A 92 -30.58 3.23 4.40
N ARG A 93 -29.58 4.03 4.80
CA ARG A 93 -29.66 5.51 4.82
C ARG A 93 -28.66 6.15 3.86
N LEU A 94 -28.96 7.35 3.37
CA LEU A 94 -28.05 8.09 2.49
C LEU A 94 -26.82 8.58 3.25
N PHE A 95 -25.65 8.33 2.67
CA PHE A 95 -24.34 8.76 3.18
C PHE A 95 -23.55 9.42 2.05
N TYR A 96 -22.95 10.58 2.31
CA TYR A 96 -22.21 11.34 1.31
C TYR A 96 -20.71 11.06 1.42
N VAL A 97 -20.07 10.74 0.30
CA VAL A 97 -18.63 10.47 0.19
C VAL A 97 -18.00 11.38 -0.86
N THR A 98 -16.69 11.61 -0.77
CA THR A 98 -15.97 12.33 -1.83
C THR A 98 -15.93 11.51 -3.11
N ARG A 99 -15.78 12.17 -4.26
CA ARG A 99 -15.66 11.49 -5.56
C ARG A 99 -14.56 10.42 -5.57
N ASN A 100 -13.38 10.71 -5.02
CA ASN A 100 -12.28 9.74 -5.00
C ASN A 100 -12.62 8.48 -4.19
N LEU A 101 -13.30 8.65 -3.05
CA LEU A 101 -13.76 7.50 -2.25
C LEU A 101 -14.85 6.70 -2.99
N TYR A 102 -15.78 7.39 -3.66
CA TYR A 102 -16.81 6.72 -4.45
C TYR A 102 -16.20 5.89 -5.60
N GLU A 103 -15.24 6.45 -6.34
CA GLU A 103 -14.49 5.74 -7.38
C GLU A 103 -13.77 4.50 -6.81
N ALA A 104 -13.12 4.63 -5.65
CA ALA A 104 -12.51 3.50 -4.95
C ALA A 104 -13.54 2.42 -4.60
N LEU A 105 -14.69 2.80 -4.03
CA LEU A 105 -15.75 1.87 -3.65
C LEU A 105 -16.37 1.16 -4.85
N CYS A 106 -16.57 1.84 -5.97
CA CYS A 106 -16.96 1.22 -7.24
C CYS A 106 -15.91 0.18 -7.64
N ARG A 107 -14.64 0.59 -7.67
CA ARG A 107 -13.55 -0.25 -8.16
C ARG A 107 -13.34 -1.52 -7.32
N LEU A 108 -13.51 -1.43 -6.00
CA LEU A 108 -13.42 -2.55 -5.07
C LEU A 108 -14.61 -3.51 -5.16
N GLN A 109 -15.75 -3.05 -5.67
CA GLN A 109 -16.94 -3.87 -5.90
C GLN A 109 -17.02 -4.44 -7.32
N GLU A 110 -16.33 -3.83 -8.28
CA GLU A 110 -16.23 -4.37 -9.63
C GLU A 110 -15.59 -5.77 -9.57
N PRO A 111 -16.31 -6.85 -9.95
CA PRO A 111 -15.63 -8.09 -10.30
C PRO A 111 -14.62 -7.79 -11.41
N CYS A 112 -13.48 -8.48 -11.43
CA CYS A 112 -12.46 -8.30 -12.46
C CYS A 112 -13.13 -8.25 -13.85
N ARG A 113 -12.86 -7.19 -14.63
CA ARG A 113 -13.66 -6.77 -15.81
C ARG A 113 -13.86 -7.85 -16.89
N SER A 114 -13.11 -8.95 -16.86
CA SER A 114 -13.50 -10.21 -17.51
C SER A 114 -12.82 -11.42 -16.84
N PRO A 115 -13.48 -12.60 -16.78
CA PRO A 115 -12.83 -13.88 -16.47
C PRO A 115 -11.72 -14.25 -17.46
N GLU A 116 -11.73 -13.67 -18.66
CA GLU A 116 -10.66 -13.85 -19.64
C GLU A 116 -9.37 -13.10 -19.26
N ASP A 117 -9.48 -11.96 -18.55
CA ASP A 117 -8.31 -11.17 -18.13
C ASP A 117 -7.63 -11.72 -16.86
N ILE A 118 -8.37 -12.32 -15.93
CA ILE A 118 -7.75 -12.88 -14.70
C ILE A 118 -6.80 -14.04 -15.01
N ASN A 119 -7.12 -14.80 -16.05
CA ASN A 119 -6.31 -15.91 -16.57
C ASN A 119 -5.44 -15.49 -17.77
N LYS A 120 -5.33 -14.19 -18.05
CA LYS A 120 -4.47 -13.68 -19.10
C LYS A 120 -3.04 -14.14 -18.89
N ARG A 121 -2.42 -14.55 -19.99
CA ARG A 121 -1.10 -15.17 -19.98
C ARG A 121 -0.04 -14.15 -20.37
N TYR A 122 0.98 -14.03 -19.53
CA TYR A 122 2.06 -13.07 -19.71
C TYR A 122 3.31 -13.74 -20.28
N LYS A 123 3.96 -13.06 -21.24
CA LYS A 123 5.24 -13.49 -21.82
C LYS A 123 6.40 -13.17 -20.86
N PRO A 124 7.53 -13.89 -20.93
CA PRO A 124 7.86 -14.92 -21.91
C PRO A 124 7.36 -16.33 -21.57
N TRP A 125 6.95 -16.60 -20.33
CA TRP A 125 6.70 -17.96 -19.81
C TRP A 125 5.24 -18.43 -19.87
N ASN A 126 4.31 -17.58 -20.33
CA ASN A 126 2.88 -17.88 -20.45
C ASN A 126 2.17 -18.10 -19.10
N LYS A 127 2.67 -17.45 -18.03
CA LYS A 127 2.12 -17.51 -16.67
C LYS A 127 0.86 -16.66 -16.54
N THR A 128 -0.06 -17.09 -15.68
CA THR A 128 -1.19 -16.26 -15.21
C THR A 128 -0.78 -15.46 -13.98
N ARG A 129 -1.58 -14.45 -13.59
CA ARG A 129 -1.34 -13.70 -12.35
C ARG A 129 -1.36 -14.59 -11.11
N LEU A 130 -2.21 -15.63 -11.10
CA LEU A 130 -2.26 -16.61 -10.02
C LEU A 130 -0.97 -17.44 -9.94
N ILE A 131 -0.41 -17.87 -11.09
CA ILE A 131 0.88 -18.57 -11.12
C ILE A 131 1.99 -17.66 -10.59
N GLN A 132 2.04 -16.42 -11.05
CA GLN A 132 3.03 -15.43 -10.62
C GLN A 132 2.96 -15.18 -9.10
N ALA A 133 1.76 -14.91 -8.57
CA ALA A 133 1.57 -14.70 -7.14
C ALA A 133 1.95 -15.94 -6.30
N ALA A 134 1.72 -17.14 -6.82
CA ALA A 134 2.11 -18.38 -6.15
C ALA A 134 3.63 -18.62 -6.16
N GLU A 135 4.30 -18.28 -7.26
CA GLU A 135 5.78 -18.28 -7.35
C GLU A 135 6.44 -17.29 -6.40
N GLU A 136 5.81 -16.14 -6.19
CA GLU A 136 6.25 -15.10 -5.26
C GLU A 136 5.89 -15.43 -3.80
N GLY A 137 5.00 -16.39 -3.56
CA GLY A 137 4.50 -16.72 -2.22
C GLY A 137 3.53 -15.68 -1.67
N ASN A 138 2.92 -14.87 -2.54
CA ASN A 138 1.99 -13.81 -2.14
C ASN A 138 0.60 -14.38 -1.86
N LEU A 139 0.39 -14.86 -0.63
CA LEU A 139 -0.88 -15.44 -0.17
C LEU A 139 -2.07 -14.50 -0.41
N THR A 140 -1.92 -13.20 -0.16
CA THR A 140 -3.03 -12.26 -0.32
C THR A 140 -3.46 -12.11 -1.77
N LEU A 141 -2.50 -12.00 -2.70
CA LEU A 141 -2.82 -11.98 -4.13
C LEU A 141 -3.39 -13.33 -4.59
N VAL A 142 -2.87 -14.46 -4.08
CA VAL A 142 -3.43 -15.78 -4.39
C VAL A 142 -4.87 -15.88 -3.92
N MET A 143 -5.15 -15.57 -2.66
CA MET A 143 -6.51 -15.57 -2.11
C MET A 143 -7.43 -14.65 -2.90
N ARG A 144 -6.97 -13.43 -3.21
CA ARG A 144 -7.76 -12.49 -4.02
C ARG A 144 -8.03 -12.99 -5.42
N TYR A 145 -7.04 -13.51 -6.12
CA TYR A 145 -7.22 -14.03 -7.48
C TYR A 145 -8.17 -15.23 -7.47
N LEU A 146 -8.08 -16.11 -6.47
CA LEU A 146 -9.04 -17.21 -6.28
C LEU A 146 -10.45 -16.69 -5.97
N GLU A 147 -10.60 -15.69 -5.09
CA GLU A 147 -11.86 -14.99 -4.80
C GLU A 147 -12.45 -14.34 -6.08
N GLN A 148 -11.59 -13.85 -6.97
CA GLN A 148 -11.95 -13.28 -8.28
C GLN A 148 -12.21 -14.34 -9.37
N GLY A 149 -12.12 -15.64 -9.05
CA GLY A 149 -12.39 -16.73 -9.98
C GLY A 149 -11.24 -17.11 -10.91
N ALA A 150 -9.99 -16.82 -10.52
CA ALA A 150 -8.82 -17.29 -11.26
C ALA A 150 -8.80 -18.82 -11.36
N ASP A 151 -8.47 -19.31 -12.55
CA ASP A 151 -8.40 -20.73 -12.83
C ASP A 151 -7.07 -21.30 -12.31
N HIS A 152 -7.15 -21.97 -11.16
CA HIS A 152 -6.01 -22.64 -10.51
C HIS A 152 -5.49 -23.85 -11.29
N THR A 153 -6.15 -24.26 -12.39
CA THR A 153 -5.70 -25.35 -13.27
C THR A 153 -4.81 -24.85 -14.42
N CYS A 154 -4.70 -23.54 -14.62
CA CYS A 154 -3.83 -22.97 -15.65
C CYS A 154 -2.38 -23.45 -15.50
N GLN A 155 -1.81 -23.95 -16.60
CA GLN A 155 -0.40 -24.33 -16.71
C GLN A 155 0.38 -23.34 -17.58
N ASP A 156 1.64 -23.08 -17.24
CA ASP A 156 2.54 -22.25 -18.03
C ASP A 156 3.23 -23.03 -19.20
N LYS A 157 4.30 -22.49 -19.79
CA LYS A 157 5.04 -23.19 -20.87
C LYS A 157 5.72 -24.50 -20.43
N PHE A 158 5.95 -24.69 -19.14
CA PHE A 158 6.57 -25.89 -18.58
C PHE A 158 5.54 -26.90 -18.07
N GLY A 159 4.25 -26.60 -18.21
CA GLY A 159 3.19 -27.44 -17.65
C GLY A 159 2.98 -27.19 -16.15
N GLU A 160 3.65 -26.19 -15.56
CA GLU A 160 3.59 -25.93 -14.12
C GLU A 160 2.36 -25.06 -13.79
N THR A 161 1.62 -25.47 -12.77
CA THR A 161 0.48 -24.71 -12.21
C THR A 161 0.92 -23.83 -11.03
N ALA A 162 0.03 -22.97 -10.54
CA ALA A 162 0.28 -22.20 -9.32
C ALA A 162 0.69 -23.09 -8.13
N LEU A 163 0.11 -24.29 -8.03
CA LEU A 163 0.45 -25.25 -6.97
C LEU A 163 1.88 -25.80 -7.13
N HIS A 164 2.36 -26.01 -8.36
CA HIS A 164 3.74 -26.43 -8.60
C HIS A 164 4.72 -25.37 -8.10
N TYR A 165 4.51 -24.11 -8.48
CA TYR A 165 5.38 -23.00 -8.08
C TYR A 165 5.36 -22.74 -6.57
N ALA A 166 4.19 -22.81 -5.94
CA ALA A 166 4.06 -22.67 -4.49
C ALA A 166 4.80 -23.81 -3.75
N ALA A 167 4.68 -25.04 -4.26
CA ALA A 167 5.33 -26.21 -3.69
C ALA A 167 6.85 -26.21 -3.92
N GLU A 168 7.32 -25.90 -5.13
CA GLU A 168 8.73 -25.83 -5.50
C GLU A 168 9.48 -24.80 -4.62
N ASN A 169 8.83 -23.69 -4.30
CA ASN A 169 9.40 -22.62 -3.47
C ASN A 169 9.14 -22.79 -1.97
N GLY A 170 8.32 -23.76 -1.54
CA GLY A 170 8.06 -24.07 -0.14
C GLY A 170 7.22 -23.02 0.60
N TYR A 171 6.07 -22.64 0.02
CA TYR A 171 5.09 -21.73 0.64
C TYR A 171 3.85 -22.47 1.15
N PRO A 172 3.86 -22.98 2.41
CA PRO A 172 2.82 -23.87 2.92
C PRO A 172 1.43 -23.22 2.95
N GLU A 173 1.33 -21.93 3.31
CA GLU A 173 0.04 -21.23 3.37
C GLU A 173 -0.57 -21.02 1.97
N VAL A 174 0.25 -20.75 0.96
CA VAL A 174 -0.19 -20.64 -0.43
C VAL A 174 -0.64 -22.00 -0.96
N VAL A 175 0.10 -23.06 -0.62
CA VAL A 175 -0.26 -24.45 -0.95
C VAL A 175 -1.61 -24.81 -0.34
N LYS A 176 -1.83 -24.53 0.95
CA LYS A 176 -3.13 -24.72 1.61
C LYS A 176 -4.24 -23.97 0.87
N ALA A 177 -4.05 -22.68 0.58
CA ALA A 177 -5.05 -21.87 -0.12
C ALA A 177 -5.45 -22.44 -1.49
N LEU A 178 -4.46 -22.85 -2.30
CA LEU A 178 -4.70 -23.44 -3.62
C LEU A 178 -5.40 -24.80 -3.52
N LEU A 179 -5.00 -25.65 -2.57
CA LEU A 179 -5.63 -26.94 -2.32
C LEU A 179 -7.08 -26.79 -1.84
N PHE A 180 -7.35 -25.82 -0.96
CA PHE A 180 -8.70 -25.47 -0.53
C PHE A 180 -9.57 -24.94 -1.67
N ALA A 181 -8.99 -24.22 -2.62
CA ALA A 181 -9.69 -23.80 -3.84
C ALA A 181 -9.94 -24.94 -4.84
N GLY A 182 -9.35 -26.13 -4.61
CA GLY A 182 -9.59 -27.32 -5.43
C GLY A 182 -8.46 -27.69 -6.40
N ALA A 183 -7.27 -27.07 -6.27
CA ALA A 183 -6.10 -27.46 -7.03
C ALA A 183 -5.72 -28.92 -6.74
N GLN A 184 -5.39 -29.67 -7.79
CA GLN A 184 -5.14 -31.10 -7.69
C GLN A 184 -3.65 -31.36 -7.35
N PRO A 185 -3.34 -32.00 -6.20
CA PRO A 185 -1.96 -32.23 -5.77
C PRO A 185 -1.18 -33.25 -6.63
N ALA A 186 -1.88 -34.00 -7.50
CA ALA A 186 -1.29 -34.98 -8.41
C ALA A 186 -1.22 -34.47 -9.87
N THR A 187 -1.46 -33.18 -10.11
CA THR A 187 -1.31 -32.60 -11.47
C THR A 187 0.15 -32.71 -11.90
N LEU A 188 0.42 -33.16 -13.13
CA LEU A 188 1.78 -33.31 -13.63
C LEU A 188 2.19 -32.14 -14.54
N ASP A 189 3.43 -31.70 -14.42
CA ASP A 189 4.09 -30.79 -15.36
C ASP A 189 4.58 -31.52 -16.64
N ASN A 190 5.20 -30.78 -17.58
CA ASN A 190 5.70 -31.37 -18.83
C ASN A 190 6.87 -32.34 -18.65
N THR A 191 7.44 -32.41 -17.44
CA THR A 191 8.52 -33.34 -17.05
C THR A 191 8.00 -34.51 -16.21
N ASN A 192 6.68 -34.69 -16.11
CA ASN A 192 6.00 -35.68 -15.27
C ASN A 192 6.31 -35.54 -13.77
N ARG A 193 6.55 -34.32 -13.29
CA ARG A 193 6.65 -34.02 -11.86
C ARG A 193 5.32 -33.48 -11.36
N ASP A 194 4.85 -33.99 -10.22
CA ASP A 194 3.77 -33.35 -9.46
C ASP A 194 4.32 -32.25 -8.53
N PRO A 195 3.47 -31.39 -7.92
CA PRO A 195 3.92 -30.38 -6.97
C PRO A 195 4.79 -30.92 -5.84
N LEU A 196 4.54 -32.14 -5.36
CA LEU A 196 5.33 -32.77 -4.30
C LEU A 196 6.75 -33.10 -4.81
N ALA A 197 6.87 -33.66 -6.01
CA ALA A 197 8.14 -33.92 -6.67
C ALA A 197 8.91 -32.63 -6.95
N CYS A 198 8.24 -31.55 -7.38
CA CYS A 198 8.85 -30.23 -7.51
C CYS A 198 9.39 -29.73 -6.16
N CYS A 199 8.61 -29.84 -5.09
CA CYS A 199 9.02 -29.48 -3.73
C CYS A 199 10.28 -30.25 -3.28
N ILE A 200 10.28 -31.57 -3.45
CA ILE A 200 11.40 -32.45 -3.06
C ILE A 200 12.65 -32.19 -3.92
N SER A 201 12.47 -31.81 -5.18
CA SER A 201 13.60 -31.57 -6.10
C SER A 201 14.42 -30.33 -5.75
N ARG A 202 13.78 -29.27 -5.26
CA ARG A 202 14.46 -27.99 -4.94
C ARG A 202 14.73 -27.78 -3.46
N LYS A 203 13.87 -28.30 -2.57
CA LYS A 203 13.98 -28.14 -1.10
C LYS A 203 14.17 -26.69 -0.66
N ARG A 204 13.32 -25.77 -1.13
CA ARG A 204 13.37 -24.34 -0.79
C ARG A 204 12.48 -24.00 0.41
N ARG A 205 12.88 -23.01 1.20
CA ARG A 205 12.08 -22.44 2.32
C ARG A 205 11.49 -23.54 3.23
N GLN A 206 10.18 -23.51 3.49
CA GLN A 206 9.46 -24.45 4.34
C GLN A 206 9.03 -25.70 3.54
N TRP A 207 9.95 -26.31 2.79
CA TRP A 207 9.67 -27.45 1.92
C TRP A 207 9.24 -28.70 2.71
N ASP A 208 9.76 -28.91 3.92
CA ASP A 208 9.39 -30.06 4.77
C ASP A 208 7.90 -30.00 5.13
N GLU A 209 7.44 -28.86 5.66
CA GLU A 209 6.02 -28.62 5.98
C GLU A 209 5.16 -28.69 4.70
N THR A 210 5.64 -28.10 3.60
CA THR A 210 4.93 -28.13 2.31
C THR A 210 4.77 -29.56 1.77
N CYS A 211 5.81 -30.39 1.87
CA CYS A 211 5.74 -31.81 1.51
C CYS A 211 4.76 -32.56 2.40
N GLU A 212 4.73 -32.26 3.70
CA GLU A 212 3.80 -32.88 4.64
C GLU A 212 2.35 -32.53 4.28
N ILE A 213 2.05 -31.25 4.00
CA ILE A 213 0.73 -30.80 3.56
C ILE A 213 0.30 -31.53 2.29
N LEU A 214 1.18 -31.62 1.28
CA LEU A 214 0.88 -32.26 -0.01
C LEU A 214 0.68 -33.78 0.13
N ARG A 215 1.50 -34.48 0.93
CA ARG A 215 1.37 -35.93 1.16
C ARG A 215 0.08 -36.28 1.89
N ASN A 216 -0.28 -35.47 2.87
CA ASN A 216 -1.39 -35.73 3.78
C ASN A 216 -2.68 -35.02 3.35
N TRP A 217 -2.73 -34.41 2.16
CA TRP A 217 -3.92 -33.73 1.69
C TRP A 217 -5.02 -34.73 1.35
N VAL A 218 -6.04 -34.78 2.20
CA VAL A 218 -7.28 -35.50 1.92
C VAL A 218 -8.30 -34.49 1.42
N ALA A 219 -8.77 -34.68 0.18
CA ALA A 219 -9.85 -33.87 -0.37
C ALA A 219 -11.07 -33.96 0.56
N GLN A 220 -11.38 -32.87 1.27
CA GLN A 220 -12.53 -32.85 2.16
C GLN A 220 -13.81 -32.98 1.31
N PRO A 221 -14.81 -33.79 1.72
CA PRO A 221 -16.08 -33.84 1.03
C PRO A 221 -16.67 -32.43 0.96
N ARG A 222 -17.35 -32.10 -0.15
CA ARG A 222 -18.11 -30.83 -0.29
C ARG A 222 -19.26 -30.82 0.71
N GLY A 223 -18.92 -30.55 1.96
CA GLY A 223 -19.75 -30.58 3.15
C GLY A 223 -19.18 -29.53 4.09
N ARG A 224 -19.81 -28.35 4.04
CA ARG A 224 -19.79 -27.25 5.01
C ARG A 224 -19.02 -27.51 6.32
N SER A 225 -17.76 -27.09 6.40
CA SER A 225 -17.15 -26.45 7.58
C SER A 225 -15.61 -26.38 7.51
N HIS A 226 -15.08 -25.25 7.03
CA HIS A 226 -14.04 -24.44 7.71
C HIS A 226 -13.69 -23.16 6.92
N LEU A 227 -14.05 -23.10 5.64
CA LEU A 227 -14.15 -21.84 4.88
C LEU A 227 -15.47 -21.10 5.12
N GLU A 228 -16.53 -21.74 5.62
CA GLU A 228 -17.82 -21.08 5.90
C GLU A 228 -17.91 -20.33 7.24
N ALA A 229 -16.78 -20.02 7.89
CA ALA A 229 -16.70 -18.89 8.82
C ALA A 229 -16.33 -17.58 8.10
N SER A 230 -16.08 -17.61 6.79
CA SER A 230 -16.00 -16.44 5.93
C SER A 230 -16.70 -16.69 4.60
N THR A 231 -17.85 -16.02 4.44
CA THR A 231 -18.29 -15.47 3.16
C THR A 231 -18.85 -16.44 2.11
N SER A 232 -20.06 -16.93 2.36
CA SER A 232 -21.09 -16.99 1.31
C SER A 232 -21.25 -15.58 0.70
N GLY A 233 -20.71 -15.33 -0.51
CA GLY A 233 -20.99 -14.16 -1.36
C GLY A 233 -20.55 -12.76 -0.87
N ARG A 234 -20.25 -12.60 0.42
CA ARG A 234 -19.92 -11.28 0.99
C ARG A 234 -18.45 -10.97 0.79
N GLY A 235 -18.09 -9.95 0.03
CA GLY A 235 -16.70 -9.47 -0.05
C GLY A 235 -16.10 -9.23 1.34
N VAL A 236 -14.76 -9.29 1.44
CA VAL A 236 -14.03 -9.01 2.69
C VAL A 236 -14.44 -7.64 3.23
N PRO A 237 -14.79 -7.52 4.53
CA PRO A 237 -15.18 -6.23 5.11
C PRO A 237 -14.06 -5.20 4.96
N LEU A 238 -14.45 -3.94 4.75
CA LEU A 238 -13.54 -2.82 4.60
C LEU A 238 -13.57 -1.94 5.84
N TRP A 239 -12.39 -1.53 6.30
CA TRP A 239 -12.24 -0.40 7.21
C TRP A 239 -11.83 0.83 6.39
N ILE A 240 -12.60 1.91 6.52
CA ILE A 240 -12.39 3.17 5.79
C ILE A 240 -12.60 4.31 6.78
N ASP A 241 -11.56 5.09 7.08
CA ASP A 241 -11.58 6.18 8.05
C ASP A 241 -12.76 7.16 7.87
N ALA A 242 -13.04 7.56 6.64
CA ALA A 242 -14.10 8.51 6.30
C ALA A 242 -15.54 7.99 6.52
N ILE A 243 -15.72 6.67 6.68
CA ILE A 243 -17.04 6.03 6.87
C ILE A 243 -17.14 5.31 8.22
N CYS A 244 -16.05 4.72 8.69
CA CYS A 244 -16.05 3.88 9.89
C CYS A 244 -15.90 4.70 11.18
N ILE A 245 -15.34 5.91 11.07
CA ILE A 245 -15.18 6.87 12.17
C ILE A 245 -16.23 7.97 12.04
N ASN A 246 -16.93 8.26 13.12
CA ASN A 246 -17.79 9.43 13.23
C ASN A 246 -16.92 10.70 13.33
N GLN A 247 -16.69 11.36 12.20
CA GLN A 247 -15.80 12.52 12.10
C GLN A 247 -16.30 13.75 12.89
N ASP A 248 -17.61 13.82 13.16
CA ASP A 248 -18.26 14.91 13.89
C ASP A 248 -18.20 14.71 15.42
N ASP A 249 -17.92 13.48 15.89
CA ASP A 249 -17.69 13.17 17.30
C ASP A 249 -16.20 13.21 17.61
N ILE A 250 -15.74 14.31 18.20
CA ILE A 250 -14.32 14.54 18.52
C ILE A 250 -13.79 13.46 19.49
N ALA A 251 -14.60 12.98 20.43
CA ALA A 251 -14.18 11.97 21.39
C ALA A 251 -13.97 10.62 20.68
N GLU A 252 -14.92 10.22 19.82
CA GLU A 252 -14.77 9.03 18.99
C GLU A 252 -13.56 9.16 18.05
N ARG A 253 -13.43 10.29 17.35
CA ARG A 253 -12.33 10.56 16.42
C ARG A 253 -10.98 10.48 17.10
N ASN A 254 -10.80 11.13 18.25
CA ASN A 254 -9.57 11.06 19.04
C ASN A 254 -9.25 9.61 19.45
N SER A 255 -10.26 8.86 19.92
CA SER A 255 -10.11 7.45 20.31
C SER A 255 -9.69 6.57 19.12
N GLN A 256 -10.35 6.71 17.97
CA GLN A 256 -10.03 5.95 16.76
C GLN A 256 -8.65 6.31 16.22
N VAL A 257 -8.29 7.59 16.21
CA VAL A 257 -6.98 8.08 15.73
C VAL A 257 -5.84 7.56 16.62
N ALA A 258 -6.04 7.57 17.94
CA ALA A 258 -5.08 7.01 18.90
C ALA A 258 -4.81 5.52 18.64
N MET A 259 -5.75 4.80 18.03
CA MET A 259 -5.60 3.38 17.71
C MET A 259 -5.39 3.04 16.21
N MET A 260 -5.10 4.03 15.38
CA MET A 260 -4.88 3.84 13.93
C MET A 260 -3.76 2.84 13.62
N SER A 261 -2.70 2.83 14.42
CA SER A 261 -1.57 1.91 14.21
C SER A 261 -2.01 0.46 14.37
N GLN A 262 -2.82 0.18 15.37
CA GLN A 262 -3.34 -1.16 15.60
C GLN A 262 -4.40 -1.53 14.55
N ILE A 263 -5.19 -0.57 14.05
CA ILE A 263 -6.17 -0.82 12.97
C ILE A 263 -5.45 -1.25 11.69
N TYR A 264 -4.52 -0.44 11.19
CA TYR A 264 -3.78 -0.79 9.96
C TYR A 264 -2.86 -2.00 10.16
N GLY A 265 -2.21 -2.12 11.33
CA GLY A 265 -1.36 -3.25 11.67
C GLY A 265 -2.08 -4.57 11.94
N SER A 266 -3.40 -4.54 12.13
CA SER A 266 -4.23 -5.75 12.27
C SER A 266 -5.00 -6.12 11.00
N ALA A 267 -5.08 -5.21 10.03
CA ALA A 267 -5.72 -5.49 8.75
C ALA A 267 -5.02 -6.66 8.03
N ARG A 268 -5.81 -7.45 7.28
CA ARG A 268 -5.30 -8.50 6.39
C ARG A 268 -4.43 -7.88 5.30
N CYS A 269 -4.97 -6.84 4.66
CA CYS A 269 -4.31 -6.07 3.62
C CYS A 269 -4.64 -4.58 3.79
N VAL A 270 -3.67 -3.73 3.56
CA VAL A 270 -3.90 -2.30 3.31
C VAL A 270 -4.06 -2.13 1.81
N VAL A 271 -5.18 -1.57 1.38
CA VAL A 271 -5.45 -1.29 -0.03
C VAL A 271 -5.13 0.18 -0.28
N ALA A 272 -4.03 0.45 -0.97
CA ALA A 272 -3.58 1.79 -1.33
C ALA A 272 -4.21 2.21 -2.67
N TRP A 273 -5.21 3.09 -2.62
CA TRP A 273 -5.90 3.60 -3.80
C TRP A 273 -5.26 4.89 -4.32
N LEU A 274 -4.73 4.83 -5.55
CA LEU A 274 -4.04 5.93 -6.24
C LEU A 274 -4.97 6.77 -7.14
N GLY A 275 -6.27 6.50 -7.14
CA GLY A 275 -7.27 7.11 -8.02
C GLY A 275 -7.45 6.37 -9.34
N GLU A 276 -8.35 6.90 -10.18
CA GLU A 276 -8.60 6.39 -11.53
C GLU A 276 -7.34 6.46 -12.42
N GLU A 277 -7.28 5.51 -13.36
CA GLU A 277 -6.23 5.44 -14.36
C GLU A 277 -6.23 6.66 -15.29
N ASP A 278 -5.08 6.87 -15.94
CA ASP A 278 -4.88 7.87 -16.98
C ASP A 278 -4.07 7.27 -18.12
N ASP A 279 -3.85 8.06 -19.17
CA ASP A 279 -3.12 7.66 -20.38
C ASP A 279 -1.70 7.13 -20.10
N THR A 280 -1.13 7.43 -18.93
CA THR A 280 0.21 6.99 -18.53
C THR A 280 0.19 5.71 -17.69
N THR A 281 -0.94 5.33 -17.11
CA THR A 281 -1.03 4.26 -16.11
C THR A 281 -0.67 2.89 -16.69
N ASN A 282 -1.15 2.57 -17.90
CA ASN A 282 -0.82 1.31 -18.58
C ASN A 282 0.68 1.20 -18.90
N ALA A 283 1.31 2.30 -19.36
CA ALA A 283 2.74 2.31 -19.63
C ALA A 283 3.56 2.11 -18.35
N ALA A 284 3.18 2.77 -17.25
CA ALA A 284 3.80 2.58 -15.94
C ALA A 284 3.66 1.12 -15.45
N PHE A 285 2.46 0.53 -15.59
CA PHE A 285 2.20 -0.87 -15.23
C PHE A 285 3.08 -1.84 -16.02
N ASN A 286 3.19 -1.64 -17.34
CA ASN A 286 4.04 -2.49 -18.18
C ASN A 286 5.53 -2.40 -17.80
N CYS A 287 6.00 -1.20 -17.40
CA CYS A 287 7.38 -1.03 -16.93
C CYS A 287 7.61 -1.74 -15.59
N LEU A 288 6.66 -1.61 -14.66
CA LEU A 288 6.75 -2.21 -13.32
C LEU A 288 6.58 -3.73 -13.34
N SER A 289 5.81 -4.27 -14.28
CA SER A 289 5.58 -5.72 -14.39
C SER A 289 6.73 -6.49 -15.05
N ASN A 290 7.66 -5.81 -15.72
CA ASN A 290 8.73 -6.42 -16.50
C ASN A 290 10.12 -5.99 -16.02
N ILE A 291 10.27 -5.79 -14.71
CA ILE A 291 11.54 -5.39 -14.12
C ILE A 291 12.51 -6.59 -14.14
N PRO A 292 13.70 -6.46 -14.74
CA PRO A 292 14.70 -7.51 -14.69
C PRO A 292 15.30 -7.61 -13.27
N GLN A 293 15.85 -8.78 -12.93
CA GLN A 293 16.57 -8.95 -11.68
C GLN A 293 17.70 -7.91 -11.56
N PRO A 294 17.77 -7.16 -10.45
CA PRO A 294 18.66 -6.02 -10.34
C PRO A 294 20.13 -6.47 -10.33
N SER A 295 20.96 -5.79 -11.11
CA SER A 295 22.42 -5.87 -11.07
C SER A 295 23.00 -4.46 -11.23
N THR A 296 24.26 -4.24 -10.84
CA THR A 296 24.90 -2.92 -10.96
C THR A 296 24.87 -2.39 -12.41
N ALA A 297 25.05 -3.26 -13.40
CA ALA A 297 25.00 -2.89 -14.82
C ALA A 297 23.58 -2.51 -15.25
N ILE A 298 22.58 -3.28 -14.83
CA ILE A 298 21.16 -3.01 -15.11
C ILE A 298 20.74 -1.70 -14.45
N ALA A 299 21.00 -1.53 -13.15
CA ALA A 299 20.67 -0.31 -12.43
C ALA A 299 21.28 0.94 -13.09
N ARG A 300 22.56 0.85 -13.53
CA ARG A 300 23.20 1.93 -14.29
C ARG A 300 22.48 2.25 -15.60
N SER A 301 22.00 1.23 -16.32
CA SER A 301 21.25 1.44 -17.57
C SER A 301 19.91 2.17 -17.34
N TYR A 302 19.18 1.83 -16.28
CA TYR A 302 17.95 2.54 -15.89
C TYR A 302 18.25 3.97 -15.42
N HIS A 303 19.32 4.17 -14.65
CA HIS A 303 19.77 5.50 -14.26
C HIS A 303 20.10 6.37 -15.49
N ASN A 304 20.72 5.79 -16.52
CA ASN A 304 20.97 6.48 -17.78
C ASN A 304 19.68 6.79 -18.55
N SER A 305 18.67 5.93 -18.53
CA SER A 305 17.32 6.25 -19.03
C SER A 305 16.72 7.46 -18.32
N TYR A 306 16.85 7.53 -16.99
CA TYR A 306 16.39 8.69 -16.23
C TYR A 306 17.20 9.97 -16.52
N ALA A 307 18.52 9.86 -16.69
CA ALA A 307 19.37 10.98 -17.08
C ALA A 307 18.97 11.54 -18.46
N ARG A 308 18.64 10.66 -19.42
CA ARG A 308 18.10 11.05 -20.74
C ARG A 308 16.76 11.80 -20.61
N TYR A 309 15.87 11.35 -19.73
CA TYR A 309 14.64 12.09 -19.39
C TYR A 309 14.95 13.47 -18.79
N CYS A 310 15.92 13.56 -17.87
CA CYS A 310 16.32 14.84 -17.27
C CYS A 310 16.87 15.81 -18.32
N ASP A 311 17.67 15.33 -19.28
CA ASP A 311 18.15 16.15 -20.40
C ASP A 311 17.00 16.68 -21.25
N HIS A 312 15.98 15.85 -21.52
CA HIS A 312 14.78 16.27 -22.22
C HIS A 312 14.03 17.38 -21.47
N VAL A 313 13.81 17.21 -20.17
CA VAL A 313 13.16 18.23 -19.31
C VAL A 313 13.96 19.54 -19.28
N ARG A 314 15.29 19.48 -19.41
CA ARG A 314 16.17 20.66 -19.51
C ARG A 314 16.16 21.34 -20.89
N GLY A 315 15.35 20.85 -21.84
CA GLY A 315 15.17 21.47 -23.16
C GLY A 315 15.94 20.79 -24.29
N LYS A 316 16.57 19.64 -24.06
CA LYS A 316 17.20 18.87 -25.14
C LYS A 316 16.11 18.24 -26.02
N VAL A 317 16.16 18.51 -27.32
CA VAL A 317 15.24 17.91 -28.31
C VAL A 317 15.62 16.44 -28.48
N LEU A 318 14.76 15.54 -28.00
CA LEU A 318 14.93 14.10 -28.04
C LEU A 318 13.59 13.47 -28.44
N ASP A 319 13.61 12.37 -29.19
CA ASP A 319 12.41 11.58 -29.43
C ASP A 319 12.00 10.87 -28.14
N VAL A 320 10.79 11.19 -27.67
CA VAL A 320 10.25 10.70 -26.41
C VAL A 320 9.88 9.22 -26.43
N ASN A 321 9.56 8.71 -27.62
CA ASN A 321 9.12 7.32 -27.83
C ASN A 321 10.30 6.41 -28.20
N GLU A 322 11.39 6.98 -28.70
CA GLU A 322 12.60 6.23 -29.02
C GLU A 322 13.15 5.54 -27.75
N ARG A 323 13.36 4.23 -27.88
CA ARG A 323 14.08 3.39 -26.91
C ARG A 323 15.44 2.97 -27.51
N PRO A 324 16.53 3.68 -27.19
CA PRO A 324 17.87 3.32 -27.66
C PRO A 324 18.28 1.90 -27.23
N HIS A 325 19.05 1.20 -28.05
CA HIS A 325 19.44 -0.20 -27.80
C HIS A 325 20.19 -0.44 -26.48
N ASN A 326 20.84 0.59 -25.93
CA ASN A 326 21.58 0.54 -24.67
C ASN A 326 20.77 0.99 -23.45
N LEU A 327 19.50 1.38 -23.63
CA LEU A 327 18.65 1.92 -22.57
C LEU A 327 17.38 1.08 -22.40
N PRO A 328 17.01 0.73 -21.16
CA PRO A 328 15.85 -0.12 -20.89
C PRO A 328 14.51 0.60 -21.11
N MET A 329 14.48 1.93 -21.02
CA MET A 329 13.24 2.73 -21.07
C MET A 329 13.37 3.94 -21.99
N SER A 330 12.26 4.26 -22.67
CA SER A 330 12.08 5.54 -23.37
C SER A 330 11.77 6.69 -22.41
N ILE A 331 11.79 7.93 -22.89
CA ILE A 331 11.44 9.11 -22.07
C ILE A 331 9.96 9.06 -21.68
N ALA A 332 9.08 8.66 -22.59
CA ALA A 332 7.65 8.51 -22.33
C ALA A 332 7.37 7.49 -21.21
N GLU A 333 8.12 6.39 -21.18
CA GLU A 333 8.01 5.36 -20.14
C GLU A 333 8.50 5.86 -18.78
N VAL A 334 9.63 6.56 -18.75
CA VAL A 334 10.13 7.20 -17.52
C VAL A 334 9.12 8.24 -17.00
N GLN A 335 8.53 9.04 -17.91
CA GLN A 335 7.49 10.00 -17.56
C GLN A 335 6.24 9.31 -17.02
N ALA A 336 5.83 8.18 -17.59
CA ALA A 336 4.68 7.42 -17.12
C ALA A 336 4.89 6.88 -15.71
N VAL A 337 6.05 6.29 -15.44
CA VAL A 337 6.42 5.83 -14.09
C VAL A 337 6.47 7.00 -13.11
N LYS A 338 7.04 8.14 -13.51
CA LYS A 338 7.05 9.36 -12.69
C LYS A 338 5.64 9.87 -12.41
N SER A 339 4.73 9.83 -13.38
CA SER A 339 3.32 10.24 -13.25
C SER A 339 2.57 9.42 -12.20
N LEU A 340 2.84 8.12 -12.12
CA LEU A 340 2.30 7.25 -11.08
C LEU A 340 2.78 7.67 -9.68
N PHE A 341 4.07 7.99 -9.55
CA PHE A 341 4.68 8.39 -8.27
C PHE A 341 4.45 9.85 -7.86
N THR A 342 3.82 10.65 -8.72
CA THR A 342 3.32 11.99 -8.38
C THR A 342 1.86 12.00 -7.96
N ARG A 343 1.19 10.83 -7.91
CA ARG A 343 -0.14 10.68 -7.30
C ARG A 343 -0.09 11.12 -5.83
N THR A 344 -1.14 11.81 -5.38
CA THR A 344 -1.15 12.50 -4.09
C THR A 344 -1.08 11.55 -2.90
N TRP A 345 -1.40 10.27 -3.10
CA TRP A 345 -1.22 9.24 -2.07
C TRP A 345 0.23 9.20 -1.55
N PHE A 346 1.23 9.18 -2.44
CA PHE A 346 2.65 9.14 -2.07
C PHE A 346 3.14 10.38 -1.32
N SER A 347 2.36 11.47 -1.30
CA SER A 347 2.71 12.68 -0.57
C SER A 347 2.01 12.80 0.77
N ARG A 348 1.00 12.01 1.11
CA ARG A 348 0.20 12.18 2.35
C ARG A 348 0.95 11.74 3.60
N THR A 349 0.90 12.55 4.66
CA THR A 349 1.56 12.20 5.93
C THR A 349 0.98 10.91 6.54
N TRP A 350 -0.33 10.68 6.47
CA TRP A 350 -0.93 9.45 7.02
C TRP A 350 -0.41 8.16 6.38
N VAL A 351 0.00 8.20 5.11
CA VAL A 351 0.54 7.02 4.40
C VAL A 351 1.78 6.44 5.10
N ILE A 352 2.51 7.26 5.86
CA ILE A 352 3.63 6.81 6.68
C ILE A 352 3.17 5.73 7.66
N GLN A 353 2.11 6.00 8.42
CA GLN A 353 1.57 5.04 9.39
C GLN A 353 0.83 3.89 8.69
N GLU A 354 0.05 4.20 7.66
CA GLU A 354 -0.79 3.23 6.93
C GLU A 354 0.05 2.18 6.21
N ALA A 355 1.15 2.58 5.57
CA ALA A 355 2.01 1.67 4.80
C ALA A 355 3.11 1.02 5.65
N SER A 356 3.68 1.72 6.64
CA SER A 356 4.80 1.17 7.44
C SER A 356 4.34 0.12 8.45
N LEU A 357 3.06 0.14 8.83
CA LEU A 357 2.47 -0.84 9.75
C LEU A 357 1.69 -1.95 9.02
N ALA A 358 1.49 -1.82 7.71
CA ALA A 358 0.78 -2.81 6.92
C ALA A 358 1.46 -4.18 6.98
N ARG A 359 0.67 -5.25 7.17
CA ARG A 359 1.15 -6.64 7.02
C ARG A 359 1.32 -7.03 5.57
N GLU A 360 0.38 -6.58 4.76
CA GLU A 360 0.37 -6.69 3.31
C GLU A 360 -0.15 -5.35 2.77
N ILE A 361 0.38 -4.91 1.63
CA ILE A 361 -0.14 -3.73 0.95
C ILE A 361 -0.35 -4.03 -0.53
N ASP A 362 -1.51 -3.65 -1.03
CA ASP A 362 -1.88 -3.75 -2.43
C ASP A 362 -2.13 -2.35 -2.98
N ILE A 363 -1.40 -1.98 -4.02
CA ILE A 363 -1.52 -0.67 -4.64
C ILE A 363 -2.41 -0.79 -5.88
N ILE A 364 -3.46 0.02 -5.96
CA ILE A 364 -4.41 0.01 -7.06
C ILE A 364 -4.49 1.41 -7.69
N CYS A 365 -4.42 1.49 -9.02
CA CYS A 365 -4.70 2.70 -9.81
C CYS A 365 -5.66 2.34 -10.95
N GLY A 366 -6.90 2.80 -10.90
CA GLY A 366 -7.95 2.37 -11.82
C GLY A 366 -8.03 0.84 -11.85
N SER A 367 -7.91 0.24 -13.03
CA SER A 367 -7.95 -1.21 -13.21
C SER A 367 -6.64 -1.95 -12.86
N PHE A 368 -5.55 -1.23 -12.64
CA PHE A 368 -4.21 -1.78 -12.49
C PHE A 368 -3.83 -2.02 -11.02
N HIS A 369 -3.21 -3.17 -10.76
CA HIS A 369 -2.62 -3.52 -9.47
C HIS A 369 -1.10 -3.44 -9.59
N PHE A 370 -0.45 -2.86 -8.60
CA PHE A 370 1.00 -2.73 -8.58
C PHE A 370 1.54 -3.51 -7.40
N GLU A 371 2.51 -4.36 -7.69
CA GLU A 371 3.25 -5.01 -6.63
C GLU A 371 4.09 -3.96 -5.91
N TRP A 372 4.01 -3.98 -4.57
CA TRP A 372 4.81 -3.10 -3.74
C TRP A 372 6.30 -3.24 -4.09
N SER A 373 6.89 -4.44 -4.08
CA SER A 373 8.33 -4.62 -4.33
C SER A 373 8.82 -4.05 -5.68
N SER A 374 8.04 -4.26 -6.75
CA SER A 374 8.33 -3.78 -8.10
C SER A 374 8.46 -2.26 -8.16
N ILE A 375 7.64 -1.52 -7.41
CA ILE A 375 7.76 -0.07 -7.29
C ILE A 375 9.16 0.33 -6.79
N PHE A 376 9.69 -0.38 -5.81
CA PHE A 376 10.97 -0.06 -5.15
C PHE A 376 12.11 -0.38 -6.08
N THR A 377 12.12 -1.59 -6.64
CA THR A 377 13.18 -2.01 -7.55
C THR A 377 13.32 -1.02 -8.70
N LEU A 378 12.21 -0.60 -9.32
CA LEU A 378 12.26 0.36 -10.41
C LEU A 378 12.67 1.76 -9.96
N LEU A 379 12.14 2.25 -8.83
CA LEU A 379 12.54 3.55 -8.27
C LEU A 379 14.04 3.61 -7.97
N PHE A 380 14.61 2.59 -7.35
CA PHE A 380 16.05 2.57 -7.05
C PHE A 380 16.89 2.48 -8.32
N MET A 381 16.48 1.70 -9.31
CA MET A 381 17.20 1.63 -10.58
C MET A 381 17.11 2.94 -11.37
N LEU A 382 15.97 3.63 -11.36
CA LEU A 382 15.80 4.90 -12.07
C LEU A 382 16.48 6.08 -11.35
N PHE A 383 16.39 6.12 -10.01
CA PHE A 383 16.71 7.31 -9.24
C PHE A 383 17.74 7.08 -8.11
N GLY A 384 18.28 5.87 -7.98
CA GLY A 384 19.32 5.52 -7.00
C GLY A 384 20.72 5.96 -7.43
N GLU A 385 21.60 6.11 -6.44
CA GLU A 385 23.05 6.17 -6.65
C GLU A 385 23.62 4.77 -6.47
N SER A 386 24.55 4.37 -7.35
CA SER A 386 24.97 2.99 -7.66
C SER A 386 25.48 2.12 -6.49
N GLY A 387 25.49 2.60 -5.24
CA GLY A 387 25.99 1.91 -4.04
C GLY A 387 24.95 1.64 -2.94
N SER A 388 23.69 2.07 -3.07
CA SER A 388 22.68 2.02 -1.98
C SER A 388 21.70 0.83 -2.04
N ASN A 389 22.06 -0.22 -2.78
CA ASN A 389 21.10 -1.18 -3.34
C ASN A 389 20.57 -2.27 -2.39
N ASP A 390 21.23 -2.61 -1.29
CA ASP A 390 20.98 -3.92 -0.67
C ASP A 390 19.91 -3.95 0.44
N ILE A 391 19.56 -2.83 1.09
CA ILE A 391 18.58 -2.84 2.20
C ILE A 391 17.24 -2.16 1.87
N LEU A 392 17.26 -1.13 1.01
CA LEU A 392 16.02 -0.47 0.58
C LEU A 392 15.32 -1.19 -0.60
N SER A 393 16.01 -2.13 -1.25
CA SER A 393 15.44 -3.00 -2.30
C SER A 393 14.50 -4.07 -1.75
N ASP A 394 14.66 -4.45 -0.48
CA ASP A 394 13.77 -5.35 0.27
C ASP A 394 12.56 -4.60 0.87
N GLY A 395 12.38 -3.32 0.52
CA GLY A 395 11.38 -2.43 1.08
C GLY A 395 9.94 -2.94 0.91
N GLY A 396 9.45 -3.65 1.92
CA GLY A 396 8.06 -4.06 2.05
C GLY A 396 7.75 -4.53 3.47
N PRO A 397 6.51 -4.94 3.76
CA PRO A 397 6.07 -5.26 5.11
C PRO A 397 7.06 -6.15 5.88
N PRO A 398 7.38 -5.85 7.15
CA PRO A 398 8.36 -6.61 7.93
C PRO A 398 8.06 -8.11 7.97
N ALA A 399 6.78 -8.47 8.02
CA ALA A 399 6.31 -9.85 8.03
C ALA A 399 6.60 -10.62 6.72
N LYS A 400 6.74 -9.93 5.58
CA LYS A 400 6.90 -10.54 4.25
C LYS A 400 8.36 -10.66 3.82
N PHE A 401 9.19 -9.68 4.17
CA PHE A 401 10.57 -9.61 3.70
C PHE A 401 11.61 -9.97 4.76
N GLY A 402 11.22 -10.13 6.04
CA GLY A 402 12.06 -10.65 7.12
C GLY A 402 13.30 -9.81 7.50
N LYS A 403 13.61 -8.78 6.70
CA LYS A 403 14.77 -7.88 6.84
C LYS A 403 14.40 -6.40 6.89
N ALA A 404 13.19 -6.02 6.46
CA ALA A 404 12.76 -4.63 6.37
C ALA A 404 11.93 -4.23 7.61
N GLY A 405 12.44 -3.33 8.45
CA GLY A 405 11.67 -2.74 9.56
C GLY A 405 10.74 -1.60 9.11
N PRO A 406 9.82 -1.11 9.98
CA PRO A 406 8.92 0.03 9.71
C PRO A 406 9.60 1.27 9.09
N ASN A 407 10.86 1.51 9.44
CA ASN A 407 11.62 2.65 8.92
C ASN A 407 11.98 2.54 7.44
N ALA A 408 12.07 1.32 6.91
CA ALA A 408 12.38 1.10 5.50
C ALA A 408 11.26 1.61 4.58
N GLN A 409 9.98 1.45 5.00
CA GLN A 409 8.85 1.99 4.24
C GLN A 409 8.86 3.52 4.28
N ILE A 410 9.13 4.12 5.45
CA ILE A 410 9.21 5.59 5.61
C ILE A 410 10.32 6.18 4.73
N LEU A 411 11.51 5.59 4.78
CA LEU A 411 12.64 6.01 3.95
C LEU A 411 12.31 5.90 2.46
N THR A 412 11.48 4.93 2.07
CA THR A 412 11.08 4.81 0.68
C THR A 412 10.01 5.81 0.29
N LEU A 413 8.99 6.02 1.11
CA LEU A 413 8.02 7.09 0.85
C LEU A 413 8.74 8.45 0.76
N PHE A 414 9.71 8.70 1.63
CA PHE A 414 10.60 9.86 1.54
C PHE A 414 11.43 9.86 0.25
N ALA A 415 12.00 8.73 -0.14
CA ALA A 415 12.77 8.59 -1.38
C ALA A 415 11.93 8.91 -2.61
N ILE A 416 10.69 8.41 -2.67
CA ILE A 416 9.71 8.73 -3.72
C ILE A 416 9.46 10.23 -3.71
N ARG A 417 9.03 10.77 -2.56
CA ARG A 417 8.67 12.17 -2.39
C ARG A 417 9.80 13.11 -2.81
N SER A 418 11.02 12.88 -2.32
CA SER A 418 12.20 13.72 -2.59
C SER A 418 12.62 13.74 -4.07
N ARG A 419 12.23 12.73 -4.85
CA ARG A 419 12.57 12.61 -6.28
C ARG A 419 11.46 13.06 -7.21
N THR A 420 10.21 12.96 -6.77
CA THR A 420 9.03 13.33 -7.56
C THR A 420 8.54 14.74 -7.26
N ALA A 421 8.84 15.29 -6.08
CA ALA A 421 8.53 16.66 -5.73
C ALA A 421 9.48 17.67 -6.41
N PRO A 422 8.97 18.77 -6.96
CA PRO A 422 9.80 19.86 -7.46
C PRO A 422 10.46 20.61 -6.29
N ASN A 423 11.79 20.45 -6.14
CA ASN A 423 12.70 21.29 -5.34
C ASN A 423 12.23 21.72 -3.94
N SER A 424 11.94 20.79 -3.02
CA SER A 424 12.16 21.15 -1.61
C SER A 424 13.65 21.02 -1.33
N ARG A 425 14.28 22.17 -1.11
CA ARG A 425 15.69 22.25 -0.69
C ARG A 425 15.89 21.38 0.55
N GLU A 426 14.87 21.33 1.38
CA GLU A 426 14.72 20.62 2.63
C GLU A 426 14.82 19.10 2.43
N ALA A 427 14.03 18.49 1.55
CA ALA A 427 14.15 17.06 1.26
C ALA A 427 15.52 16.70 0.65
N ARG A 428 16.13 17.61 -0.12
CA ARG A 428 17.47 17.38 -0.67
C ARG A 428 18.55 17.41 0.42
N GLU A 429 18.48 18.33 1.37
CA GLU A 429 19.41 18.36 2.50
C GLU A 429 19.17 17.19 3.46
N ALA A 430 17.91 16.86 3.77
CA ALA A 430 17.57 15.66 4.54
C ALA A 430 18.07 14.38 3.84
N ARG A 431 17.96 14.30 2.51
CA ARG A 431 18.53 13.19 1.72
C ARG A 431 20.03 13.11 1.86
N LYS A 432 20.78 14.22 1.78
CA LYS A 432 22.24 14.18 2.00
C LYS A 432 22.58 13.73 3.42
N TYR A 433 21.82 14.20 4.39
CA TYR A 433 22.04 13.91 5.80
C TYR A 433 21.79 12.43 6.14
N PHE A 434 20.65 11.89 5.69
CA PHE A 434 20.28 10.51 6.00
C PHE A 434 20.83 9.49 4.99
N LEU A 435 20.88 9.82 3.69
CA LEU A 435 21.20 8.87 2.61
C LEU A 435 22.55 9.14 1.90
N GLY A 436 23.33 10.14 2.34
CA GLY A 436 24.51 10.64 1.61
C GLY A 436 25.84 9.91 1.86
N LYS A 437 25.86 8.83 2.63
CA LYS A 437 27.04 7.96 2.79
C LYS A 437 26.75 6.60 2.15
N ASP A 438 27.76 5.93 1.59
CA ASP A 438 27.63 4.53 1.15
C ASP A 438 27.20 3.67 2.34
N ILE A 439 25.91 3.40 2.44
CA ILE A 439 25.33 2.65 3.55
C ILE A 439 25.50 1.18 3.22
N VAL A 440 26.62 0.61 3.65
CA VAL A 440 26.91 -0.82 3.46
C VAL A 440 25.91 -1.69 4.22
N ASN A 441 25.30 -1.19 5.30
CA ASN A 441 24.15 -1.78 5.99
C ASN A 441 23.49 -0.73 6.88
N PRO A 442 22.30 -0.17 6.57
CA PRO A 442 21.58 0.58 7.59
C PRO A 442 21.22 -0.34 8.75
N PRO A 443 21.54 0.02 10.01
CA PRO A 443 21.04 -0.75 11.12
C PRO A 443 19.52 -0.69 11.06
N CYS A 444 18.88 -1.83 11.30
CA CYS A 444 17.45 -1.93 11.56
C CYS A 444 17.06 -1.27 12.90
N SER A 445 17.78 -0.25 13.35
CA SER A 445 17.46 0.52 14.54
C SER A 445 16.29 1.45 14.26
N GLN A 446 15.52 1.71 15.31
CA GLN A 446 14.34 2.56 15.24
C GLN A 446 14.75 4.02 14.98
N LEU A 447 14.16 4.68 13.96
CA LEU A 447 14.39 6.12 13.73
C LEU A 447 13.82 6.90 14.92
N SER A 448 14.56 7.90 15.39
CA SER A 448 14.06 8.82 16.41
C SER A 448 12.88 9.63 15.85
N ILE A 449 11.97 10.06 16.72
CA ILE A 449 10.81 10.86 16.32
C ILE A 449 11.23 12.16 15.61
N LEU A 450 12.40 12.72 15.95
CA LEU A 450 12.98 13.89 15.28
C LEU A 450 13.46 13.57 13.86
N ALA A 451 14.13 12.41 13.66
CA ALA A 451 14.50 11.96 12.32
C ALA A 451 13.26 11.72 11.45
N LEU A 452 12.22 11.08 12.00
CA LEU A 452 10.94 10.90 11.32
C LEU A 452 10.32 12.24 10.92
N PHE A 453 10.30 13.20 11.84
CA PHE A 453 9.75 14.53 11.58
C PHE A 453 10.49 15.25 10.45
N LEU A 454 11.83 15.21 10.44
CA LEU A 454 12.65 15.81 9.39
C LEU A 454 12.43 15.13 8.03
N LEU A 455 12.39 13.79 7.99
CA LEU A 455 12.16 13.03 6.76
C LEU A 455 10.75 13.24 6.19
N THR A 456 9.78 13.55 7.03
CA THR A 456 8.36 13.57 6.64
C THR A 456 7.77 14.97 6.59
N TRP A 457 8.59 16.00 6.85
CA TRP A 457 8.16 17.39 6.90
C TRP A 457 7.50 17.89 5.61
N ASP A 458 7.93 17.41 4.44
CA ASP A 458 7.38 17.85 3.15
C ASP A 458 6.14 17.05 2.68
N PHE A 459 5.65 16.13 3.51
CA PHE A 459 4.43 15.39 3.22
C PHE A 459 3.21 16.31 3.34
N ALA A 460 2.20 16.13 2.49
CA ALA A 460 0.97 16.89 2.52
C ALA A 460 0.11 16.49 3.73
N VAL A 461 -0.47 17.50 4.38
CA VAL A 461 -1.47 17.35 5.44
C VAL A 461 -2.70 18.19 5.10
N SER A 462 -3.87 17.67 5.46
CA SER A 462 -5.13 18.44 5.43
C SER A 462 -5.34 19.19 6.75
N ASP A 463 -4.88 18.61 7.87
CA ASP A 463 -4.87 19.22 9.19
C ASP A 463 -3.42 19.32 9.69
N GLY A 464 -2.99 20.52 10.10
CA GLY A 464 -1.61 20.73 10.55
C GLY A 464 -1.18 19.82 11.70
N ARG A 465 -2.11 19.36 12.54
CA ARG A 465 -1.86 18.46 13.68
C ARG A 465 -1.41 17.06 13.24
N ASP A 466 -1.80 16.64 12.03
CA ASP A 466 -1.47 15.32 11.50
C ASP A 466 0.03 15.14 11.23
N LYS A 467 0.78 16.25 11.14
CA LYS A 467 2.26 16.24 11.13
C LYS A 467 2.86 15.55 12.35
N VAL A 468 2.15 15.62 13.46
CA VAL A 468 2.53 15.00 14.72
C VAL A 468 1.79 13.67 14.86
N PHE A 469 0.46 13.68 14.71
CA PHE A 469 -0.36 12.51 15.05
C PHE A 469 -0.06 11.27 14.21
N ALA A 470 0.29 11.43 12.93
CA ALA A 470 0.66 10.31 12.06
C ALA A 470 2.01 9.65 12.43
N LEU A 471 2.82 10.30 13.28
CA LEU A 471 4.15 9.80 13.68
C LEU A 471 4.18 9.19 15.09
N MET A 472 3.18 9.49 15.93
CA MET A 472 3.16 9.13 17.36
C MET A 472 3.24 7.64 17.62
N ASN A 473 2.75 6.82 16.69
CA ASN A 473 2.69 5.37 16.85
C ASN A 473 3.71 4.61 15.98
N VAL A 474 4.69 5.33 15.43
CA VAL A 474 5.69 4.77 14.51
C VAL A 474 7.10 4.75 15.14
N SER A 475 7.36 5.51 16.21
CA SER A 475 8.65 5.55 16.95
C SER A 475 8.48 5.32 18.46
N GLU A 476 9.55 4.86 19.12
CA GLU A 476 9.66 4.78 20.59
C GLU A 476 10.58 5.89 21.14
N PRO A 477 10.31 6.42 22.36
CA PRO A 477 9.06 6.36 23.11
C PRO A 477 8.15 7.56 22.77
N SER A 478 6.88 7.30 22.52
CA SER A 478 5.82 8.31 22.40
C SER A 478 5.04 8.52 23.70
N GLU A 479 5.64 8.16 24.84
CA GLU A 479 4.99 8.28 26.14
C GLU A 479 4.54 9.73 26.42
N GLY A 480 3.22 9.93 26.46
CA GLY A 480 2.59 11.19 26.84
C GLY A 480 1.95 12.00 25.71
N LEU A 481 2.14 11.63 24.44
CA LEU A 481 1.48 12.30 23.32
C LEU A 481 0.27 11.51 22.84
N ALA A 482 -0.92 12.10 22.95
CA ALA A 482 -2.18 11.50 22.52
C ALA A 482 -2.83 12.37 21.44
N ALA A 483 -3.54 11.72 20.50
CA ALA A 483 -4.30 12.41 19.48
C ALA A 483 -5.44 13.21 20.14
N ASP A 484 -5.38 14.53 20.00
CA ASP A 484 -6.42 15.43 20.51
C ASP A 484 -6.72 16.56 19.53
N TYR A 485 -7.80 16.40 18.78
CA TYR A 485 -8.28 17.39 17.83
C TYR A 485 -9.10 18.53 18.47
N SER A 486 -9.25 18.55 19.79
CA SER A 486 -9.74 19.74 20.50
C SER A 486 -8.65 20.81 20.66
N LYS A 487 -7.37 20.41 20.64
CA LYS A 487 -6.22 21.32 20.76
C LYS A 487 -5.96 22.07 19.47
N SER A 488 -5.45 23.29 19.59
CA SER A 488 -4.92 24.06 18.47
C SER A 488 -3.63 23.42 17.91
N ILE A 489 -3.27 23.79 16.68
CA ILE A 489 -2.01 23.36 16.06
C ILE A 489 -0.82 23.75 16.95
N ALA A 490 -0.80 24.97 17.49
CA ALA A 490 0.30 25.46 18.32
C ALA A 490 0.47 24.62 19.60
N GLU A 491 -0.63 24.25 20.26
CA GLU A 491 -0.59 23.41 21.47
C GLU A 491 0.00 22.03 21.18
N VAL A 492 -0.46 21.37 20.11
CA VAL A 492 0.06 20.04 19.71
C VAL A 492 1.56 20.09 19.44
N PHE A 493 2.03 21.09 18.71
CA PHE A 493 3.47 21.25 18.43
C PHE A 493 4.27 21.62 19.69
N THR A 494 3.68 22.36 20.62
CA THR A 494 4.33 22.69 21.91
C THR A 494 4.48 21.44 22.77
N GLU A 495 3.45 20.60 22.85
CA GLU A 495 3.51 19.32 23.58
C GLU A 495 4.52 18.36 22.97
N MET A 496 4.55 18.27 21.64
CA MET A 496 5.56 17.52 20.91
C MET A 496 6.97 18.02 21.24
N GLY A 497 7.19 19.34 21.22
CA GLY A 497 8.45 19.97 21.62
C GLY A 497 8.83 19.66 23.08
N MET A 498 7.88 19.71 24.01
CA MET A 498 8.13 19.34 25.41
C MET A 498 8.45 17.86 25.59
N THR A 499 7.78 16.98 24.83
CA THR A 499 8.02 15.53 24.85
C THR A 499 9.44 15.24 24.38
N LEU A 500 9.85 15.87 23.27
CA LEU A 500 11.24 15.87 22.82
C LEU A 500 12.17 16.34 23.96
N LEU A 501 11.97 17.53 24.53
CA LEU A 501 12.85 18.04 25.59
C LEU A 501 13.00 17.11 26.81
N ARG A 502 11.97 16.34 27.15
CA ARG A 502 11.95 15.44 28.30
C ARG A 502 12.57 14.07 28.00
N ALA A 503 12.64 13.67 26.74
CA ALA A 503 13.19 12.39 26.30
C ALA A 503 14.72 12.34 26.49
N LYS A 504 15.20 12.08 27.71
CA LYS A 504 16.63 11.94 28.01
C LYS A 504 17.19 10.67 27.35
N GLY A 505 18.21 10.82 26.50
CA GLY A 505 18.93 9.70 25.85
C GLY A 505 18.26 9.12 24.60
N TYR A 506 16.98 9.40 24.36
CA TYR A 506 16.21 8.93 23.21
C TYR A 506 16.17 9.92 22.02
N ASN A 507 16.67 11.15 22.21
CA ASN A 507 16.76 12.17 21.15
C ASN A 507 18.05 12.14 20.34
N LYS A 508 18.92 11.18 20.60
CA LYS A 508 20.15 11.05 19.82
C LYS A 508 19.76 10.81 18.37
N VAL A 509 20.19 11.71 17.49
CA VAL A 509 20.01 11.49 16.06
C VAL A 509 21.08 10.51 15.66
N HIS A 510 20.66 9.27 15.43
CA HIS A 510 21.52 8.27 14.83
C HIS A 510 21.47 8.45 13.32
N ASP A 511 22.63 8.45 12.65
CA ASP A 511 22.62 8.27 11.21
C ASP A 511 22.20 6.84 10.87
N LEU A 512 22.06 6.60 9.57
CA LEU A 512 21.79 5.27 9.04
C LEU A 512 22.99 4.32 9.20
N GLN A 513 24.00 4.60 10.02
CA GLN A 513 25.01 3.63 10.46
C GLN A 513 24.88 3.33 11.96
N GLY A 514 23.91 3.93 12.65
CA GLY A 514 23.70 3.77 14.09
C GLY A 514 24.62 4.66 14.92
N GLU A 515 25.47 5.46 14.27
CA GLU A 515 26.38 6.38 14.92
C GLU A 515 25.60 7.62 15.38
N ILE A 516 25.89 8.10 16.58
CA ILE A 516 25.28 9.32 17.11
C ILE A 516 25.88 10.49 16.33
N VAL A 517 25.07 11.15 15.50
CA VAL A 517 25.51 12.26 14.66
C VAL A 517 25.30 13.62 15.32
N ASP A 518 24.43 13.71 16.31
CA ASP A 518 24.39 14.85 17.23
C ASP A 518 23.52 14.52 18.47
N ASP A 519 23.97 14.98 19.64
CA ASP A 519 23.05 15.37 20.72
C ASP A 519 22.48 16.72 20.27
N LEU A 520 21.39 16.70 19.50
CA LEU A 520 20.74 17.94 19.06
C LEU A 520 20.22 18.70 20.29
N ASP A 521 21.03 19.64 20.77
CA ASP A 521 20.58 20.71 21.65
C ASP A 521 19.34 21.34 20.98
N PRO A 522 18.24 21.58 21.71
CA PRO A 522 17.04 22.25 21.21
C PRO A 522 17.32 23.55 20.41
N SER A 523 18.43 24.22 20.73
CA SER A 523 18.94 25.41 20.02
C SER A 523 19.42 25.09 18.59
N ASN A 524 20.02 23.92 18.38
CA ASN A 524 20.43 23.40 17.07
C ASN A 524 19.23 22.92 16.25
N CYS A 525 18.19 22.36 16.89
CA CYS A 525 16.91 22.08 16.22
C CYS A 525 16.27 23.37 15.72
N TYR A 526 16.23 24.43 16.53
CA TYR A 526 15.73 25.74 16.09
C TYR A 526 16.55 26.32 14.93
N LEU A 527 17.89 26.22 14.97
CA LEU A 527 18.75 26.62 13.86
C LEU A 527 18.55 25.76 12.61
N LEU A 528 18.36 24.45 12.75
CA LEU A 528 18.04 23.54 11.66
C LEU A 528 16.70 23.92 11.03
N PHE A 529 15.65 24.10 11.83
CA PHE A 529 14.33 24.56 11.38
C PHE A 529 14.36 25.96 10.75
N LYS A 530 15.16 26.88 11.29
CA LYS A 530 15.38 28.22 10.74
C LYS A 530 16.15 28.19 9.41
N ASN A 531 17.17 27.33 9.30
CA ASN A 531 17.98 27.15 8.09
C ASN A 531 17.24 26.37 6.99
N LEU A 532 16.28 25.52 7.38
CA LEU A 532 15.33 24.80 6.50
C LEU A 532 14.14 25.67 6.05
N GLY A 533 14.16 26.98 6.28
CA GLY A 533 13.16 27.90 5.72
C GLY A 533 11.75 27.80 6.31
N LEU A 534 11.58 27.21 7.50
CA LEU A 534 10.29 26.99 8.15
C LEU A 534 9.60 28.27 8.68
N HIS A 535 10.03 29.45 8.23
CA HIS A 535 9.38 30.73 8.55
C HIS A 535 8.18 31.05 7.66
N ASN A 536 7.95 30.32 6.58
CA ASN A 536 6.74 30.50 5.79
C ASN A 536 5.64 29.59 6.32
N GLY A 537 4.90 30.11 7.29
CA GLY A 537 3.70 29.46 7.81
C GLY A 537 2.74 29.06 6.69
N ARG A 538 2.61 27.75 6.50
CA ARG A 538 1.42 27.06 6.02
C ARG A 538 1.29 25.77 6.79
#